data_AF-A0A7V8W9B9-F1
#
_entry.id   AF-A0A7V8W9B9-F1
#
_cell.length_a   1.000
_cell.length_b   1.000
_cell.length_c   1.000
_cell.angle_alpha   90.00
_cell.angle_beta   90.00
_cell.angle_gamma   90.00
#
_symmetry.space_group_name_H-M   'P 1'
#
loop_
_entity.id
_entity.type
_entity.pdbx_description
1 polymer ?
#
loop_
_entity_poly.entity_id
_entity_poly.type
_entity_poly.pdbx_seq_one_letter_code
_entity_poly.pdbx_strand_id
1 'polypeptide(L)'
;MTGVEHSRADLHCHSTASAKARLGIQRALGLPECATPSAEVYELAKRRGMDFVTITDHDTVAGVLEIADRPDVFVSEELTAGFKGEPQAVHVLCLGITPADHEWLQAHADDVEECAEFLHGNDITCALAHPFYAVAAPLTARHRRRLAELFPIWETRNGSRARELNMPPVIYVETHGGTGVGGSDDHAGVDVGRTFTRTPPASTPEEFLRHLRDGRAEPCGTQGSAAKWVHAAIALALRTVGPGAGKAPDPAAVLAMVERVVADGDVRGGAPAAGLGRDDARALLRAWLEAVELDADGLIAHLQDDAFSHADLFRRARTAHERKLRRAVT
;
A
#
# COMPACT_ATOMS: atom_id res chain seq x y z
N MET A 1 20.22 -30.23 -1.68
CA MET A 1 20.53 -28.82 -1.99
C MET A 1 20.19 -28.02 -0.73
N THR A 2 21.19 -27.57 0.01
CA THR A 2 21.01 -26.61 1.10
C THR A 2 20.56 -25.31 0.45
N GLY A 3 19.25 -25.05 0.44
CA GLY A 3 18.72 -23.78 -0.04
C GLY A 3 19.40 -22.66 0.75
N VAL A 4 19.90 -21.65 0.06
CA VAL A 4 20.44 -20.46 0.74
C VAL A 4 19.29 -19.91 1.57
N GLU A 5 19.43 -19.96 2.89
CA GLU A 5 18.46 -19.35 3.80
C GLU A 5 18.44 -17.84 3.52
N HIS A 6 17.27 -17.24 3.60
CA HIS A 6 17.05 -15.83 3.36
C HIS A 6 16.02 -15.34 4.37
N SER A 7 16.14 -14.10 4.81
CA SER A 7 15.10 -13.45 5.60
C SER A 7 14.21 -12.57 4.71
N ARG A 8 12.93 -12.48 5.06
CA ARG A 8 11.92 -11.75 4.30
C ARG A 8 11.07 -10.86 5.19
N ALA A 9 10.75 -9.67 4.69
CA ALA A 9 9.76 -8.78 5.30
C ALA A 9 9.01 -8.01 4.21
N ASP A 10 7.71 -7.83 4.41
CA ASP A 10 6.95 -6.82 3.70
C ASP A 10 7.21 -5.46 4.38
N LEU A 11 7.90 -4.57 3.68
CA LEU A 11 8.34 -3.29 4.25
C LEU A 11 7.32 -2.17 4.13
N HIS A 12 6.21 -2.41 3.44
CA HIS A 12 5.24 -1.37 3.15
C HIS A 12 3.84 -1.98 3.18
N CYS A 13 3.12 -1.81 4.28
CA CYS A 13 1.73 -2.22 4.41
C CYS A 13 1.05 -1.44 5.53
N HIS A 14 -0.28 -1.33 5.46
CA HIS A 14 -1.05 -0.46 6.32
C HIS A 14 -2.07 -1.24 7.15
N SER A 15 -2.48 -0.65 8.25
CA SER A 15 -3.53 -1.13 9.13
C SER A 15 -4.67 -0.12 9.26
N THR A 16 -5.67 -0.47 10.07
CA THR A 16 -6.74 0.44 10.49
C THR A 16 -6.24 1.73 11.15
N ALA A 17 -4.98 1.80 11.61
CA ALA A 17 -4.41 3.03 12.18
C ALA A 17 -4.16 4.12 11.13
N SER A 18 -4.03 3.79 9.84
CA SER A 18 -3.97 4.77 8.74
C SER A 18 -5.31 5.46 8.43
N ALA A 19 -6.14 5.78 9.42
CA ALA A 19 -7.57 6.02 9.23
C ALA A 19 -7.98 7.21 8.31
N LYS A 20 -7.08 8.14 7.97
CA LYS A 20 -7.43 9.32 7.16
C LYS A 20 -7.38 9.03 5.67
N ALA A 21 -8.49 8.57 5.09
CA ALA A 21 -8.64 8.42 3.62
C ALA A 21 -8.06 9.62 2.86
N ARG A 22 -6.97 9.41 2.09
CA ARG A 22 -6.32 10.48 1.32
C ARG A 22 -6.96 10.67 -0.07
N LEU A 23 -7.60 9.64 -0.62
CA LEU A 23 -8.21 9.67 -1.97
C LEU A 23 -9.62 10.28 -1.98
N GLY A 24 -9.91 11.14 -2.96
CA GLY A 24 -11.20 11.84 -3.09
C GLY A 24 -12.42 10.89 -3.19
N ILE A 25 -12.29 9.78 -3.93
CA ILE A 25 -13.37 8.79 -4.08
C ILE A 25 -13.64 8.00 -2.78
N GLN A 26 -12.59 7.63 -2.04
CA GLN A 26 -12.74 6.94 -0.75
C GLN A 26 -13.48 7.84 0.26
N ARG A 27 -13.12 9.13 0.32
CA ARG A 27 -13.81 10.12 1.15
C ARG A 27 -15.28 10.26 0.78
N ALA A 28 -15.59 10.37 -0.51
CA ALA A 28 -16.97 10.48 -0.99
C ALA A 28 -17.82 9.26 -0.62
N LEU A 29 -17.24 8.06 -0.64
CA LEU A 29 -17.92 6.81 -0.28
C LEU A 29 -17.85 6.49 1.23
N GLY A 30 -17.16 7.32 2.02
CA GLY A 30 -16.94 7.10 3.44
C GLY A 30 -16.17 5.81 3.74
N LEU A 31 -15.25 5.43 2.86
CA LEU A 31 -14.31 4.32 3.02
C LEU A 31 -13.03 4.84 3.68
N PRO A 32 -12.46 4.12 4.67
CA PRO A 32 -11.17 4.47 5.26
C PRO A 32 -10.05 4.21 4.24
N GLU A 33 -8.83 4.69 4.53
CA GLU A 33 -7.65 4.38 3.72
C GLU A 33 -7.32 2.88 3.78
N CYS A 34 -7.33 2.31 4.99
CA CYS A 34 -7.20 0.89 5.26
C CYS A 34 -8.22 0.41 6.30
N ALA A 35 -8.68 -0.84 6.16
CA ALA A 35 -9.64 -1.48 7.05
C ALA A 35 -9.14 -2.83 7.61
N THR A 36 -7.83 -3.05 7.61
CA THR A 36 -7.19 -4.30 8.05
C THR A 36 -6.66 -4.14 9.46
N PRO A 37 -7.15 -4.92 10.45
CA PRO A 37 -6.60 -4.90 11.80
C PRO A 37 -5.12 -5.31 11.82
N SER A 38 -4.32 -4.71 12.70
CA SER A 38 -2.88 -4.95 12.82
C SER A 38 -2.54 -6.43 13.05
N ALA A 39 -3.34 -7.12 13.88
CA ALA A 39 -3.21 -8.56 14.08
C ALA A 39 -3.43 -9.37 12.79
N GLU A 40 -4.37 -8.97 11.92
CA GLU A 40 -4.62 -9.65 10.65
C GLU A 40 -3.47 -9.43 9.66
N VAL A 41 -2.84 -8.24 9.67
CA VAL A 41 -1.62 -7.96 8.88
C VAL A 41 -0.49 -8.90 9.32
N TYR A 42 -0.25 -9.03 10.62
CA TYR A 42 0.75 -9.97 11.15
C TYR A 42 0.48 -11.40 10.68
N GLU A 43 -0.74 -11.89 10.88
CA GLU A 43 -1.11 -13.26 10.52
C GLU A 43 -0.98 -13.52 9.00
N LEU A 44 -1.34 -12.56 8.15
CA LEU A 44 -1.14 -12.65 6.69
C LEU A 44 0.34 -12.72 6.34
N ALA A 45 1.16 -11.84 6.91
CA ALA A 45 2.60 -11.80 6.67
C ALA A 45 3.28 -13.12 7.08
N LYS A 46 2.96 -13.64 8.28
CA LYS A 46 3.50 -14.92 8.76
C LYS A 46 3.05 -16.11 7.92
N ARG A 47 1.76 -16.18 7.56
CA ARG A 47 1.24 -17.23 6.66
C ARG A 47 1.98 -17.25 5.32
N ARG A 48 2.37 -16.09 4.81
CA ARG A 48 3.11 -15.93 3.55
C ARG A 48 4.62 -16.03 3.69
N GLY A 49 5.09 -16.49 4.86
CA GLY A 49 6.50 -16.81 5.10
C GLY A 49 7.39 -15.58 5.26
N MET A 50 6.84 -14.47 5.78
CA MET A 50 7.68 -13.37 6.24
C MET A 50 8.34 -13.74 7.57
N ASP A 51 9.65 -13.61 7.63
CA ASP A 51 10.44 -13.87 8.84
C ASP A 51 10.26 -12.74 9.84
N PHE A 52 10.26 -11.50 9.35
CA PHE A 52 10.00 -10.29 10.12
C PHE A 52 8.76 -9.56 9.61
N VAL A 53 8.09 -8.85 10.51
CA VAL A 53 6.85 -8.11 10.23
C VAL A 53 6.99 -6.67 10.67
N THR A 54 6.43 -5.76 9.90
CA THR A 54 6.22 -4.37 10.29
C THR A 54 4.92 -3.85 9.69
N ILE A 55 4.46 -2.71 10.16
CA ILE A 55 3.35 -1.95 9.58
C ILE A 55 3.85 -0.52 9.45
N THR A 56 3.65 0.08 8.29
CA THR A 56 4.11 1.44 7.95
C THR A 56 2.90 2.33 7.76
N ASP A 57 2.11 2.49 8.81
CA ASP A 57 0.95 3.36 8.77
C ASP A 57 1.36 4.82 8.49
N HIS A 58 0.47 5.56 7.84
CA HIS A 58 0.74 6.95 7.47
C HIS A 58 0.85 7.85 8.72
N ASP A 59 2.02 8.45 8.90
CA ASP A 59 2.31 9.44 9.96
C ASP A 59 1.96 8.95 11.38
N THR A 60 2.03 7.64 11.61
CA THR A 60 1.75 7.06 12.92
C THR A 60 2.38 5.68 13.08
N VAL A 61 2.82 5.39 14.31
CA VAL A 61 3.26 4.04 14.73
C VAL A 61 2.17 3.26 15.47
N ALA A 62 0.95 3.80 15.59
CA ALA A 62 -0.08 3.22 16.45
C ALA A 62 -0.45 1.77 16.07
N GLY A 63 -0.56 1.47 14.78
CA GLY A 63 -0.92 0.13 14.30
C GLY A 63 0.15 -0.92 14.59
N VAL A 64 1.41 -0.63 14.25
CA VAL A 64 2.52 -1.56 14.53
C VAL A 64 2.73 -1.77 16.04
N LEU A 65 2.47 -0.76 16.87
CA LEU A 65 2.58 -0.88 18.34
C LEU A 65 1.57 -1.87 18.94
N GLU A 66 0.44 -2.15 18.27
CA GLU A 66 -0.51 -3.20 18.71
C GLU A 66 0.09 -4.61 18.63
N ILE A 67 1.16 -4.80 17.85
CA ILE A 67 1.81 -6.09 17.64
C ILE A 67 3.30 -6.10 18.01
N ALA A 68 3.82 -5.00 18.56
CA ALA A 68 5.25 -4.80 18.84
C ALA A 68 5.82 -5.64 20.00
N ASP A 69 4.97 -6.36 20.74
CA ASP A 69 5.37 -7.30 21.79
C ASP A 69 6.03 -8.58 21.23
N ARG A 70 5.93 -8.81 19.93
CA ARG A 70 6.47 -9.99 19.24
C ARG A 70 7.93 -9.76 18.82
N PRO A 71 8.81 -10.75 19.00
CA PRO A 71 10.25 -10.60 18.75
C PRO A 71 10.62 -10.46 17.26
N ASP A 72 9.72 -10.88 16.37
CA ASP A 72 9.88 -10.79 14.92
C ASP A 72 9.23 -9.52 14.33
N VAL A 73 8.74 -8.61 15.17
CA VAL A 73 8.17 -7.33 14.77
C VAL A 73 9.16 -6.18 15.02
N PHE A 74 9.22 -5.24 14.09
CA PHE A 74 9.90 -3.96 14.30
C PHE A 74 8.96 -2.79 14.00
N VAL A 75 9.06 -1.72 14.79
CA VAL A 75 8.21 -0.53 14.69
C VAL A 75 8.66 0.33 13.52
N SER A 76 7.71 0.75 12.69
CA SER A 76 7.96 1.59 11.51
C SER A 76 6.78 2.53 11.27
N GLU A 77 6.99 3.53 10.40
CA GLU A 77 5.92 4.36 9.85
C GLU A 77 6.22 4.73 8.38
N GLU A 78 5.19 5.15 7.64
CA GLU A 78 5.36 5.88 6.39
C GLU A 78 5.17 7.39 6.67
N LEU A 79 6.29 8.10 6.81
CA LEU A 79 6.35 9.52 7.11
C LEU A 79 6.07 10.35 5.86
N THR A 80 5.12 11.27 5.95
CA THR A 80 4.90 12.34 4.96
C THR A 80 5.85 13.50 5.25
N ALA A 81 6.93 13.62 4.49
CA ALA A 81 7.94 14.66 4.66
C ALA A 81 7.88 15.73 3.56
N GLY A 82 7.80 17.01 3.93
CA GLY A 82 7.73 18.17 3.05
C GLY A 82 9.11 18.68 2.61
N PHE A 83 9.17 19.41 1.50
CA PHE A 83 10.30 20.28 1.23
C PHE A 83 10.04 21.63 1.90
N LYS A 84 10.96 22.09 2.75
CA LYS A 84 10.75 23.29 3.58
C LYS A 84 10.37 24.51 2.76
N GLY A 85 9.21 25.07 3.07
CA GLY A 85 8.68 26.25 2.38
C GLY A 85 8.19 26.00 0.94
N GLU A 86 8.07 24.74 0.51
CA GLU A 86 7.63 24.34 -0.81
C GLU A 86 6.38 23.43 -0.74
N PRO A 87 5.54 23.39 -1.79
CA PRO A 87 4.31 22.59 -1.79
C PRO A 87 4.55 21.09 -2.06
N GLN A 88 5.80 20.67 -2.24
CA GLN A 88 6.19 19.29 -2.51
C GLN A 88 6.36 18.51 -1.22
N ALA A 89 5.92 17.26 -1.24
CA ALA A 89 6.16 16.29 -0.18
C ALA A 89 6.50 14.94 -0.79
N VAL A 90 7.08 14.07 0.02
CA VAL A 90 7.40 12.68 -0.28
C VAL A 90 6.94 11.80 0.87
N HIS A 91 6.90 10.49 0.62
CA HIS A 91 6.75 9.51 1.68
C HIS A 91 8.10 8.82 1.91
N VAL A 92 8.46 8.64 3.18
CA VAL A 92 9.68 7.97 3.61
C VAL A 92 9.27 6.83 4.53
N LEU A 93 9.66 5.60 4.20
CA LEU A 93 9.54 4.47 5.13
C LEU A 93 10.62 4.63 6.19
N CYS A 94 10.23 4.87 7.43
CA CYS A 94 11.12 4.96 8.59
C CYS A 94 11.05 3.64 9.35
N LEU A 95 12.09 2.82 9.27
CA LEU A 95 12.06 1.41 9.68
C LEU A 95 12.89 1.14 10.94
N GLY A 96 12.29 0.47 11.92
CA GLY A 96 12.95 0.14 13.19
C GLY A 96 13.09 1.33 14.13
N ILE A 97 12.11 2.24 14.11
CA ILE A 97 12.09 3.46 14.92
C ILE A 97 11.51 3.22 16.31
N THR A 98 11.85 4.08 17.26
CA THR A 98 11.19 4.14 18.57
C THR A 98 10.01 5.12 18.55
N PRO A 99 9.10 5.09 19.55
CA PRO A 99 8.09 6.12 19.70
C PRO A 99 8.65 7.54 19.83
N ALA A 100 9.84 7.71 20.42
CA ALA A 100 10.50 9.00 20.53
C ALA A 100 11.03 9.50 19.18
N ASP A 101 11.55 8.60 18.34
CA ASP A 101 11.94 8.95 16.97
C ASP A 101 10.73 9.38 16.14
N HIS A 102 9.60 8.66 16.27
CA HIS A 102 8.32 9.05 15.65
C HIS A 102 7.90 10.47 16.07
N GLU A 103 7.89 10.76 17.38
CA GLU A 103 7.53 12.10 17.88
C GLU A 103 8.44 13.19 17.30
N TRP A 104 9.74 12.91 17.21
CA TRP A 104 10.70 13.84 16.61
C TRP A 104 10.43 14.03 15.11
N LEU A 105 10.27 12.95 14.35
CA LEU A 105 10.03 12.98 12.90
C LEU A 105 8.74 13.74 12.58
N GLN A 106 7.66 13.49 13.31
CA GLN A 106 6.39 14.22 13.14
C GLN A 106 6.54 15.72 13.42
N ALA A 107 7.37 16.11 14.40
CA ALA A 107 7.61 17.50 14.73
C ALA A 107 8.42 18.27 13.67
N HIS A 108 9.18 17.56 12.83
CA HIS A 108 10.07 18.15 11.80
C HIS A 108 9.68 17.72 10.37
N ALA A 109 8.47 17.16 10.21
CA ALA A 109 7.99 16.60 8.96
C ALA A 109 7.82 17.64 7.83
N ASP A 110 7.93 18.95 8.11
CA ASP A 110 7.93 20.00 7.09
C ASP A 110 9.27 20.14 6.35
N ASP A 111 10.34 19.47 6.81
CA ASP A 111 11.67 19.49 6.21
C ASP A 111 12.26 18.07 6.04
N VAL A 112 12.17 17.54 4.82
CA VAL A 112 12.70 16.23 4.43
C VAL A 112 14.22 16.15 4.54
N GLU A 113 14.94 17.27 4.43
CA GLU A 113 16.40 17.27 4.56
C GLU A 113 16.79 17.11 6.04
N GLU A 114 16.10 17.83 6.93
CA GLU A 114 16.25 17.70 8.38
C GLU A 114 15.86 16.30 8.87
N CYS A 115 14.76 15.74 8.35
CA CYS A 115 14.37 14.35 8.61
C CYS A 115 15.44 13.35 8.15
N ALA A 116 16.00 13.53 6.94
CA ALA A 116 17.05 12.66 6.43
C ALA A 116 18.31 12.72 7.31
N GLU A 117 18.75 13.92 7.71
CA GLU A 117 19.89 14.10 8.61
C GLU A 117 19.70 13.36 9.94
N PHE A 118 18.50 13.46 10.54
CA PHE A 118 18.18 12.73 11.78
C PHE A 118 18.18 11.21 11.58
N LEU A 119 17.54 10.72 10.53
CA LEU A 119 17.46 9.28 10.24
C LEU A 119 18.86 8.68 10.08
N HIS A 120 19.73 9.34 9.30
CA HIS A 120 21.11 8.89 9.10
C HIS A 120 21.97 9.04 10.35
N GLY A 121 21.83 10.16 11.08
CA GLY A 121 22.60 10.42 12.30
C GLY A 121 22.32 9.43 13.43
N ASN A 122 21.17 8.76 13.40
CA ASN A 122 20.77 7.75 14.38
C ASN A 122 20.81 6.31 13.83
N ASP A 123 21.44 6.07 12.67
CA ASP A 123 21.50 4.75 12.02
C ASP A 123 20.12 4.10 11.77
N ILE A 124 19.08 4.92 11.57
CA ILE A 124 17.72 4.44 11.27
C ILE A 124 17.65 4.06 9.79
N THR A 125 17.14 2.86 9.50
CA THR A 125 16.92 2.45 8.11
C THR A 125 15.77 3.24 7.54
N CYS A 126 16.02 3.99 6.47
CA CYS A 126 14.98 4.74 5.76
C CYS A 126 15.00 4.45 4.26
N ALA A 127 13.82 4.45 3.63
CA ALA A 127 13.69 4.27 2.18
C ALA A 127 12.68 5.25 1.59
N LEU A 128 12.95 5.78 0.39
CA LEU A 128 11.95 6.54 -0.35
C LEU A 128 10.82 5.61 -0.81
N ALA A 129 9.60 5.84 -0.33
CA ALA A 129 8.42 5.12 -0.75
C ALA A 129 7.95 5.64 -2.12
N HIS A 130 7.53 4.72 -3.00
CA HIS A 130 7.02 4.99 -4.36
C HIS A 130 7.55 6.29 -5.00
N PRO A 131 8.87 6.43 -5.25
CA PRO A 131 9.59 7.73 -5.38
C PRO A 131 9.14 8.65 -6.53
N PHE A 132 8.32 8.13 -7.46
CA PHE A 132 7.80 8.85 -8.61
C PHE A 132 6.31 9.16 -8.52
N TYR A 133 5.65 8.74 -7.44
CA TYR A 133 4.28 9.09 -7.15
C TYR A 133 4.19 10.51 -6.55
N ALA A 134 3.18 11.28 -6.94
CA ALA A 134 2.98 12.63 -6.43
C ALA A 134 2.18 12.57 -5.11
N VAL A 135 2.88 12.75 -3.98
CA VAL A 135 2.26 12.79 -2.65
C VAL A 135 1.47 14.09 -2.46
N ALA A 136 2.06 15.22 -2.86
CA ALA A 136 1.49 16.56 -2.85
C ALA A 136 1.68 17.21 -4.25
N ALA A 137 2.21 18.44 -4.32
CA ALA A 137 2.57 19.00 -5.63
C ALA A 137 3.61 18.11 -6.34
N PRO A 138 3.57 18.00 -7.68
CA PRO A 138 4.53 17.18 -8.43
C PRO A 138 5.99 17.58 -8.15
N LEU A 139 6.84 16.57 -7.95
CA LEU A 139 8.28 16.75 -7.78
C LEU A 139 8.92 17.25 -9.09
N THR A 140 9.64 18.36 -8.99
CA THR A 140 10.50 18.86 -10.07
C THR A 140 11.81 18.07 -10.16
N ALA A 141 12.59 18.29 -11.23
CA ALA A 141 13.90 17.65 -11.38
C ALA A 141 14.88 17.99 -10.23
N ARG A 142 14.78 19.19 -9.65
CA ARG A 142 15.61 19.61 -8.50
C ARG A 142 15.30 18.73 -7.28
N HIS A 143 14.02 18.57 -6.96
CA HIS A 143 13.59 17.72 -5.85
C HIS A 143 14.11 16.28 -6.01
N ARG A 144 13.96 15.68 -7.20
CA ARG A 144 14.42 14.30 -7.44
C ARG A 144 15.93 14.14 -7.26
N ARG A 145 16.72 15.12 -7.71
CA ARG A 145 18.19 15.11 -7.49
C ARG A 145 18.52 15.20 -6.01
N ARG A 146 17.81 16.06 -5.27
CA ARG A 146 18.05 16.19 -3.82
C ARG A 146 17.69 14.91 -3.07
N LEU A 147 16.54 14.30 -3.37
CA LEU A 147 16.13 13.02 -2.78
C LEU A 147 17.14 11.90 -3.05
N ALA A 148 17.73 11.89 -4.24
CA ALA A 148 18.80 10.99 -4.62
C ALA A 148 20.09 11.17 -3.82
N GLU A 149 20.42 12.39 -3.40
CA GLU A 149 21.53 12.66 -2.49
C GLU A 149 21.21 12.25 -1.06
N LEU A 150 19.95 12.42 -0.63
CA LEU A 150 19.51 12.18 0.73
C LEU A 150 19.28 10.71 1.04
N PHE A 151 18.76 9.90 0.11
CA PHE A 151 18.31 8.55 0.41
C PHE A 151 18.99 7.51 -0.51
N PRO A 152 19.78 6.58 0.06
CA PRO A 152 20.43 5.52 -0.71
C PRO A 152 19.51 4.31 -0.96
N ILE A 153 18.39 4.19 -0.24
CA ILE A 153 17.44 3.07 -0.33
C ILE A 153 16.13 3.54 -0.94
N TRP A 154 15.69 2.89 -2.01
CA TRP A 154 14.51 3.27 -2.79
C TRP A 154 13.56 2.09 -2.89
N GLU A 155 12.26 2.34 -2.71
CA GLU A 155 11.23 1.37 -3.05
C GLU A 155 11.17 1.23 -4.58
N THR A 156 11.76 0.16 -5.09
CA THR A 156 11.82 -0.17 -6.52
C THR A 156 10.76 -1.18 -6.93
N ARG A 157 10.07 -1.79 -5.96
CA ARG A 157 8.91 -2.63 -6.18
C ARG A 157 7.83 -2.35 -5.16
N ASN A 158 6.95 -1.44 -5.50
CA ASN A 158 5.73 -1.21 -4.75
C ASN A 158 4.60 -2.11 -5.30
N GLY A 159 4.00 -2.92 -4.44
CA GLY A 159 2.97 -3.90 -4.79
C GLY A 159 1.64 -3.30 -5.20
N SER A 160 1.35 -2.04 -4.85
CA SER A 160 0.18 -1.31 -5.32
C SER A 160 0.43 -0.71 -6.71
N ARG A 161 1.67 -0.45 -7.11
CA ARG A 161 1.99 0.25 -8.37
C ARG A 161 2.21 -0.69 -9.55
N ALA A 162 1.67 -0.30 -10.71
CA ALA A 162 1.94 -0.99 -11.97
C ALA A 162 3.43 -0.95 -12.31
N ARG A 163 3.90 -1.91 -13.12
CA ARG A 163 5.31 -2.06 -13.46
C ARG A 163 5.91 -0.76 -13.99
N GLU A 164 5.17 -0.04 -14.82
CA GLU A 164 5.57 1.22 -15.46
C GLU A 164 5.90 2.32 -14.44
N LEU A 165 5.25 2.31 -13.27
CA LEU A 165 5.50 3.24 -12.17
C LEU A 165 6.67 2.79 -11.28
N ASN A 166 6.98 1.50 -11.28
CA ASN A 166 8.15 0.93 -10.59
C ASN A 166 9.42 0.94 -11.45
N MET A 167 9.33 1.11 -12.77
CA MET A 167 10.51 1.14 -13.64
C MET A 167 11.46 2.32 -13.38
N PRO A 168 10.99 3.58 -13.17
CA PRO A 168 11.89 4.70 -12.91
C PRO A 168 12.81 4.51 -11.69
N PRO A 169 12.33 4.08 -10.49
CA PRO A 169 13.22 3.85 -9.36
C PRO A 169 14.15 2.65 -9.58
N VAL A 170 13.71 1.59 -10.29
CA VAL A 170 14.60 0.47 -10.69
C VAL A 170 15.77 0.97 -11.53
N ILE A 171 15.48 1.70 -12.61
CA ILE A 171 16.51 2.24 -13.52
C ILE A 171 17.45 3.17 -12.75
N TYR A 172 16.92 3.98 -11.84
CA TYR A 172 17.72 4.87 -11.02
C TYR A 172 18.76 4.10 -10.18
N VAL A 173 18.31 3.13 -9.38
CA VAL A 173 19.19 2.31 -8.53
C VAL A 173 20.21 1.52 -9.37
N GLU A 174 19.79 0.94 -10.50
CA GLU A 174 20.70 0.19 -11.38
C GLU A 174 21.80 1.05 -12.01
N THR A 175 21.52 2.34 -12.25
CA THR A 175 22.44 3.24 -12.98
C THR A 175 23.27 4.14 -12.07
N HIS A 176 22.78 4.46 -10.87
CA HIS A 176 23.44 5.39 -9.94
C HIS A 176 23.91 4.71 -8.64
N GLY A 177 23.57 3.43 -8.44
CA GLY A 177 23.82 2.70 -7.20
C GLY A 177 22.72 2.94 -6.16
N GLY A 178 22.87 2.30 -5.00
CA GLY A 178 21.88 2.28 -3.92
C GLY A 178 21.24 0.92 -3.74
N THR A 179 20.21 0.86 -2.89
CA THR A 179 19.53 -0.38 -2.51
C THR A 179 18.08 -0.34 -2.97
N GLY A 180 17.66 -1.37 -3.70
CA GLY A 180 16.24 -1.57 -4.04
C GLY A 180 15.52 -2.35 -2.94
N VAL A 181 14.36 -1.86 -2.50
CA VAL A 181 13.45 -2.58 -1.61
C VAL A 181 12.04 -2.68 -2.18
N GLY A 182 11.22 -3.54 -1.60
CA GLY A 182 9.82 -3.69 -1.97
C GLY A 182 8.90 -4.01 -0.80
N GLY A 183 7.64 -3.61 -0.96
CA GLY A 183 6.55 -3.89 -0.04
C GLY A 183 5.22 -3.89 -0.79
N SER A 184 4.17 -4.42 -0.16
CA SER A 184 2.86 -4.63 -0.80
C SER A 184 2.09 -3.34 -1.04
N ASP A 185 2.34 -2.32 -0.21
CA ASP A 185 1.57 -1.09 -0.08
C ASP A 185 0.06 -1.44 0.06
N ASP A 186 -0.21 -2.51 0.82
CA ASP A 186 -1.54 -3.07 0.99
C ASP A 186 -2.36 -2.25 1.99
N HIS A 187 -3.60 -2.00 1.57
CA HIS A 187 -4.59 -1.18 2.28
C HIS A 187 -5.91 -1.93 2.52
N ALA A 188 -5.98 -3.22 2.20
CA ALA A 188 -7.26 -3.95 2.17
C ALA A 188 -7.19 -5.35 2.80
N GLY A 189 -6.01 -5.75 3.27
CA GLY A 189 -5.74 -7.04 3.87
C GLY A 189 -5.75 -8.13 2.82
N VAL A 190 -5.36 -7.83 1.58
CA VAL A 190 -5.39 -8.78 0.46
C VAL A 190 -3.97 -9.21 0.14
N ASP A 191 -3.05 -8.28 0.00
CA ASP A 191 -1.74 -8.48 -0.63
C ASP A 191 -0.53 -8.38 0.31
N VAL A 192 -0.74 -8.20 1.61
CA VAL A 192 0.32 -8.22 2.65
C VAL A 192 1.27 -9.41 2.43
N GLY A 193 2.57 -9.18 2.27
CA GLY A 193 3.56 -10.23 2.06
C GLY A 193 3.62 -10.84 0.64
N ARG A 194 2.76 -10.42 -0.30
CA ARG A 194 2.87 -10.84 -1.71
C ARG A 194 3.89 -10.03 -2.50
N THR A 195 4.30 -8.88 -1.99
CA THR A 195 5.44 -8.08 -2.45
C THR A 195 6.26 -7.77 -1.21
N PHE A 196 7.57 -8.04 -1.25
CA PHE A 196 8.39 -8.06 -0.06
C PHE A 196 9.86 -7.81 -0.40
N THR A 197 10.66 -7.58 0.63
CA THR A 197 12.12 -7.46 0.54
C THR A 197 12.78 -8.71 1.08
N ARG A 198 13.81 -9.20 0.39
CA ARG A 198 14.62 -10.35 0.78
C ARG A 198 16.04 -9.92 1.10
N THR A 199 16.63 -10.52 2.14
CA THR A 199 18.02 -10.31 2.56
C THR A 199 18.74 -11.65 2.77
N PRO A 200 20.05 -11.67 3.06
CA PRO A 200 20.68 -12.82 3.71
C PRO A 200 19.97 -13.21 5.02
N PRO A 201 20.25 -14.39 5.60
CA PRO A 201 19.70 -14.77 6.89
C PRO A 201 20.01 -13.72 7.95
N ALA A 202 18.97 -13.27 8.64
CA ALA A 202 19.05 -12.40 9.79
C ALA A 202 18.35 -13.07 10.98
N SER A 203 18.98 -13.03 12.14
CA SER A 203 18.44 -13.61 13.38
C SER A 203 17.57 -12.62 14.15
N THR A 204 17.70 -11.32 13.88
CA THR A 204 16.95 -10.24 14.54
C THR A 204 16.51 -9.16 13.54
N PRO A 205 15.48 -8.35 13.86
CA PRO A 205 15.09 -7.23 13.03
C PRO A 205 16.24 -6.24 12.78
N GLU A 206 17.09 -5.98 13.78
CA GLU A 206 18.23 -5.06 13.65
C GLU A 206 19.26 -5.57 12.62
N GLU A 207 19.51 -6.88 12.59
CA GLU A 207 20.36 -7.49 11.58
C GLU A 207 19.73 -7.41 10.19
N PHE A 208 18.43 -7.66 10.09
CA PHE A 208 17.69 -7.51 8.84
C PHE A 208 17.78 -6.08 8.32
N LEU A 209 17.52 -5.08 9.16
CA LEU A 209 17.59 -3.66 8.81
C LEU A 209 19.01 -3.21 8.44
N ARG A 210 20.04 -3.77 9.08
CA ARG A 210 21.44 -3.56 8.69
C ARG A 210 21.71 -4.09 7.28
N HIS A 211 21.16 -5.25 6.88
CA HIS A 211 21.31 -5.74 5.51
C HIS A 211 20.77 -4.76 4.46
N LEU A 212 19.67 -4.07 4.75
CA LEU A 212 19.12 -3.03 3.87
C LEU A 212 20.10 -1.86 3.71
N ARG A 213 20.65 -1.35 4.83
CA ARG A 213 21.65 -0.27 4.82
C ARG A 213 22.95 -0.67 4.13
N ASP A 214 23.36 -1.93 4.25
CA ASP A 214 24.55 -2.49 3.59
C ASP A 214 24.35 -2.78 2.09
N GLY A 215 23.16 -2.56 1.52
CA GLY A 215 22.86 -2.90 0.13
C GLY A 215 22.71 -4.39 -0.15
N ARG A 216 22.46 -5.18 0.89
CA ARG A 216 22.23 -6.64 0.81
C ARG A 216 20.74 -6.96 0.85
N ALA A 217 19.97 -6.31 -0.02
CA ALA A 217 18.53 -6.48 -0.11
C ALA A 217 18.06 -6.56 -1.56
N GLU A 218 16.99 -7.33 -1.79
CA GLU A 218 16.39 -7.50 -3.11
C GLU A 218 14.86 -7.39 -3.04
N PRO A 219 14.23 -6.58 -3.91
CA PRO A 219 12.78 -6.50 -4.02
C PRO A 219 12.21 -7.74 -4.72
N CYS A 220 11.24 -8.40 -4.09
CA CYS A 220 10.66 -9.66 -4.53
C CYS A 220 9.12 -9.62 -4.58
N GLY A 221 8.51 -10.66 -5.14
CA GLY A 221 7.06 -10.83 -5.15
C GLY A 221 6.34 -10.16 -6.34
N THR A 222 5.04 -9.93 -6.20
CA THR A 222 4.19 -9.43 -7.29
C THR A 222 4.29 -7.91 -7.49
N GLN A 223 3.85 -7.43 -8.65
CA GLN A 223 3.72 -6.01 -8.98
C GLN A 223 2.24 -5.61 -8.94
N GLY A 224 1.94 -4.32 -8.83
CA GLY A 224 0.59 -3.81 -8.92
C GLY A 224 -0.04 -3.97 -10.30
N SER A 225 -1.37 -3.91 -10.34
CA SER A 225 -2.16 -3.90 -11.58
C SER A 225 -3.51 -3.23 -11.33
N ALA A 226 -4.20 -2.84 -12.39
CA ALA A 226 -5.56 -2.31 -12.29
C ALA A 226 -6.51 -3.31 -11.60
N ALA A 227 -6.37 -4.62 -11.87
CA ALA A 227 -7.16 -5.65 -11.20
C ALA A 227 -6.87 -5.71 -9.69
N LYS A 228 -5.61 -5.53 -9.28
CA LYS A 228 -5.23 -5.45 -7.87
C LYS A 228 -5.86 -4.26 -7.16
N TRP A 229 -5.78 -3.07 -7.76
CA TRP A 229 -6.46 -1.87 -7.25
C TRP A 229 -7.97 -2.07 -7.08
N VAL A 230 -8.63 -2.63 -8.09
CA VAL A 230 -10.08 -2.86 -8.04
C VAL A 230 -10.44 -3.87 -6.95
N HIS A 231 -9.70 -4.99 -6.84
CA HIS A 231 -9.98 -5.98 -5.79
C HIS A 231 -9.68 -5.45 -4.38
N ALA A 232 -8.65 -4.61 -4.21
CA ALA A 232 -8.41 -3.92 -2.95
C ALA A 232 -9.58 -2.98 -2.59
N ALA A 233 -10.09 -2.20 -3.54
CA ALA A 233 -11.26 -1.35 -3.34
C ALA A 233 -12.52 -2.15 -2.99
N ILE A 234 -12.74 -3.30 -3.65
CA ILE A 234 -13.84 -4.22 -3.35
C ILE A 234 -13.71 -4.80 -1.93
N ALA A 235 -12.51 -5.25 -1.54
CA ALA A 235 -12.26 -5.77 -0.20
C ALA A 235 -12.47 -4.70 0.87
N LEU A 236 -11.98 -3.48 0.64
CA LEU A 236 -12.17 -2.33 1.51
C LEU A 236 -13.66 -1.97 1.66
N ALA A 237 -14.41 -1.95 0.55
CA ALA A 237 -15.85 -1.73 0.57
C ALA A 237 -16.57 -2.83 1.37
N LEU A 238 -16.21 -4.10 1.15
CA LEU A 238 -16.79 -5.23 1.86
C LEU A 238 -16.54 -5.14 3.37
N ARG A 239 -15.32 -4.81 3.80
CA ARG A 239 -14.94 -4.62 5.21
C ARG A 239 -15.67 -3.44 5.87
N THR A 240 -15.94 -2.38 5.12
CA THR A 240 -16.45 -1.12 5.68
C THR A 240 -17.97 -1.01 5.66
N VAL A 241 -18.60 -1.35 4.54
CA VAL A 241 -20.05 -1.14 4.33
C VAL A 241 -20.85 -2.44 4.26
N GLY A 242 -20.18 -3.57 4.01
CA GLY A 242 -20.82 -4.88 3.80
C GLY A 242 -21.70 -4.93 2.54
N PRO A 243 -22.15 -6.13 2.12
CA PRO A 243 -23.00 -6.29 0.94
C PRO A 243 -24.44 -5.79 1.15
N GLY A 244 -24.95 -5.87 2.39
CA GLY A 244 -26.27 -5.42 2.87
C GLY A 244 -27.53 -5.75 2.03
N ALA A 245 -28.70 -5.56 2.62
CA ALA A 245 -29.97 -5.59 1.87
C ALA A 245 -30.14 -4.27 1.10
N GLY A 246 -30.68 -4.29 -0.12
CA GLY A 246 -30.90 -3.04 -0.86
C GLY A 246 -31.37 -3.19 -2.29
N LYS A 247 -31.63 -2.04 -2.92
CA LYS A 247 -32.14 -1.90 -4.29
C LYS A 247 -31.04 -2.11 -5.33
N ALA A 248 -31.42 -2.45 -6.57
CA ALA A 248 -30.51 -2.50 -7.71
C ALA A 248 -29.67 -1.21 -7.82
N PRO A 249 -28.42 -1.28 -8.33
CA PRO A 249 -27.58 -0.11 -8.50
C PRO A 249 -28.24 0.91 -9.43
N ASP A 250 -28.21 2.19 -9.04
CA ASP A 250 -28.64 3.29 -9.89
C ASP A 250 -27.59 3.53 -10.99
N PRO A 251 -27.95 3.40 -12.29
CA PRO A 251 -27.02 3.64 -13.39
C PRO A 251 -26.35 5.02 -13.35
N ALA A 252 -27.05 6.06 -12.88
CA ALA A 252 -26.49 7.40 -12.76
C ALA A 252 -25.42 7.47 -11.67
N ALA A 253 -25.65 6.82 -10.53
CA ALA A 253 -24.67 6.71 -9.46
C ALA A 253 -23.44 5.89 -9.89
N VAL A 254 -23.65 4.81 -10.64
CA VAL A 254 -22.54 4.00 -11.19
C VAL A 254 -21.71 4.82 -12.17
N LEU A 255 -22.33 5.56 -13.08
CA LEU A 255 -21.62 6.43 -14.01
C LEU A 255 -20.81 7.51 -13.25
N ALA A 256 -21.42 8.16 -12.25
CA ALA A 256 -20.74 9.14 -11.42
C ALA A 256 -19.55 8.54 -10.65
N MET A 257 -19.63 7.30 -10.18
CA MET A 257 -18.49 6.59 -9.59
C MET A 257 -17.37 6.38 -10.61
N VAL A 258 -17.69 5.90 -11.81
CA VAL A 258 -16.70 5.67 -12.87
C VAL A 258 -16.02 6.97 -13.27
N GLU A 259 -16.78 8.04 -13.49
CA GLU A 259 -16.24 9.36 -13.81
C GLU A 259 -15.28 9.86 -12.73
N ARG A 260 -15.62 9.68 -11.44
CA ARG A 260 -14.73 10.05 -10.33
C ARG A 260 -13.50 9.17 -10.21
N VAL A 261 -13.60 7.87 -10.46
CA VAL A 261 -12.40 7.01 -10.50
C VAL A 261 -11.42 7.51 -11.58
N VAL A 262 -11.94 7.98 -12.71
CA VAL A 262 -11.11 8.53 -13.80
C VAL A 262 -10.59 9.94 -13.49
N ALA A 263 -11.43 10.82 -12.93
CA ALA A 263 -11.08 12.22 -12.70
C ALA A 263 -10.30 12.46 -11.40
N ASP A 264 -10.63 11.72 -10.34
CA ASP A 264 -10.15 11.95 -8.97
C ASP A 264 -9.22 10.82 -8.48
N GLY A 265 -8.92 9.82 -9.32
CA GLY A 265 -8.15 8.63 -8.93
C GLY A 265 -6.77 8.91 -8.34
N ASP A 266 -6.16 10.03 -8.73
CA ASP A 266 -4.87 10.51 -8.22
C ASP A 266 -4.99 11.75 -7.32
N VAL A 267 -6.20 12.27 -7.08
CA VAL A 267 -6.42 13.51 -6.32
C VAL A 267 -6.44 13.22 -4.81
N ARG A 268 -5.44 13.77 -4.12
CA ARG A 268 -5.30 13.71 -2.65
C ARG A 268 -5.76 15.00 -1.99
N GLY A 269 -7.07 15.15 -1.76
CA GLY A 269 -7.63 16.36 -1.14
C GLY A 269 -8.98 16.80 -1.72
N GLY A 270 -9.59 17.81 -1.12
CA GLY A 270 -10.87 18.37 -1.55
C GLY A 270 -12.07 17.90 -0.72
N ALA A 271 -13.17 18.67 -0.80
CA ALA A 271 -14.43 18.33 -0.16
C ALA A 271 -15.04 17.09 -0.86
N PRO A 272 -15.66 16.15 -0.13
CA PRO A 272 -16.41 15.08 -0.76
C PRO A 272 -17.48 15.69 -1.66
N ALA A 273 -17.37 15.46 -2.97
CA ALA A 273 -18.34 15.96 -3.91
C ALA A 273 -19.71 15.30 -3.64
N ALA A 274 -20.75 16.12 -3.54
CA ALA A 274 -22.12 15.67 -3.25
C ALA A 274 -22.60 14.62 -4.28
N GLY A 275 -23.48 13.70 -3.85
CA GLY A 275 -24.23 12.83 -4.76
C GLY A 275 -23.85 11.35 -4.82
N LEU A 276 -22.84 10.90 -4.06
CA LEU A 276 -22.57 9.46 -3.86
C LEU A 276 -22.60 9.12 -2.38
N GLY A 277 -23.12 7.95 -2.03
CA GLY A 277 -23.19 7.46 -0.66
C GLY A 277 -22.80 5.99 -0.51
N ARG A 278 -22.74 5.54 0.75
CA ARG A 278 -22.44 4.15 1.11
C ARG A 278 -23.42 3.14 0.50
N ASP A 279 -24.68 3.53 0.33
CA ASP A 279 -25.70 2.65 -0.26
C ASP A 279 -25.47 2.42 -1.76
N ASP A 280 -24.93 3.39 -2.49
CA ASP A 280 -24.56 3.21 -3.89
C ASP A 280 -23.39 2.21 -4.01
N ALA A 281 -22.36 2.37 -3.16
CA ALA A 281 -21.22 1.45 -3.12
C ALA A 281 -21.66 0.03 -2.79
N ARG A 282 -22.57 -0.11 -1.83
CA ARG A 282 -23.18 -1.39 -1.43
C ARG A 282 -23.96 -2.02 -2.59
N ALA A 283 -24.79 -1.25 -3.29
CA ALA A 283 -25.57 -1.73 -4.42
C ALA A 283 -24.68 -2.22 -5.58
N LEU A 284 -23.61 -1.48 -5.88
CA LEU A 284 -22.62 -1.87 -6.89
C LEU A 284 -21.84 -3.12 -6.47
N LEU A 285 -21.37 -3.19 -5.22
CA LEU A 285 -20.67 -4.35 -4.67
C LEU A 285 -21.53 -5.62 -4.79
N ARG A 286 -22.80 -5.55 -4.40
CA ARG A 286 -23.73 -6.70 -4.50
C ARG A 286 -23.96 -7.10 -5.95
N ALA A 287 -24.20 -6.14 -6.84
CA ALA A 287 -24.39 -6.43 -8.27
C ALA A 287 -23.15 -7.09 -8.88
N TRP A 288 -21.94 -6.66 -8.48
CA TRP A 288 -20.69 -7.29 -8.89
C TRP A 288 -20.55 -8.72 -8.36
N LEU A 289 -20.80 -8.95 -7.07
CA LEU A 289 -20.77 -10.29 -6.45
C LEU A 289 -21.71 -11.28 -7.16
N GLU A 290 -22.95 -10.87 -7.43
CA GLU A 290 -23.93 -11.65 -8.21
C GLU A 290 -23.50 -11.84 -9.67
N ALA A 291 -22.80 -10.85 -10.26
CA ALA A 291 -22.25 -10.97 -11.61
C ALA A 291 -21.20 -12.07 -11.71
N VAL A 292 -20.32 -12.18 -10.71
CA VAL A 292 -19.19 -13.10 -10.71
C VAL A 292 -19.46 -14.41 -9.98
N GLU A 293 -20.67 -14.60 -9.45
CA GLU A 293 -21.09 -15.79 -8.70
C GLU A 293 -20.17 -16.03 -7.49
N LEU A 294 -19.93 -14.97 -6.71
CA LEU A 294 -19.19 -15.00 -5.45
C LEU A 294 -20.08 -14.55 -4.30
N ASP A 295 -19.86 -15.16 -3.14
CA ASP A 295 -20.50 -14.76 -1.89
C ASP A 295 -19.64 -13.73 -1.15
N ALA A 296 -20.30 -12.79 -0.48
CA ALA A 296 -19.64 -11.78 0.32
C ALA A 296 -18.91 -12.40 1.51
N ASP A 297 -19.52 -13.39 2.17
CA ASP A 297 -19.01 -13.98 3.41
C ASP A 297 -17.70 -14.76 3.20
N GLY A 298 -17.41 -15.18 1.95
CA GLY A 298 -16.18 -15.87 1.57
C GLY A 298 -15.19 -15.05 0.74
N LEU A 299 -15.56 -13.83 0.30
CA LEU A 299 -14.73 -13.08 -0.65
C LEU A 299 -13.38 -12.69 -0.06
N ILE A 300 -13.34 -12.17 1.18
CA ILE A 300 -12.07 -11.77 1.80
C ILE A 300 -11.14 -12.98 1.93
N ALA A 301 -11.65 -14.11 2.42
CA ALA A 301 -10.87 -15.35 2.50
C ALA A 301 -10.38 -15.81 1.12
N HIS A 302 -11.23 -15.74 0.09
CA HIS A 302 -10.84 -16.05 -1.30
C HIS A 302 -9.74 -15.12 -1.84
N LEU A 303 -9.83 -13.82 -1.56
CA LEU A 303 -8.83 -12.83 -1.96
C LEU A 303 -7.51 -13.00 -1.17
N GLN A 304 -7.57 -13.53 0.05
CA GLN A 304 -6.42 -13.77 0.93
C GLN A 304 -5.73 -15.10 0.69
N ASP A 305 -6.37 -16.06 0.03
CA ASP A 305 -5.81 -17.35 -0.30
C ASP A 305 -4.46 -17.20 -1.04
N ASP A 306 -3.48 -18.04 -0.72
CA ASP A 306 -2.13 -17.91 -1.31
C ASP A 306 -2.08 -18.39 -2.77
N ALA A 307 -3.05 -19.20 -3.20
CA ALA A 307 -3.25 -19.56 -4.61
C ALA A 307 -4.11 -18.54 -5.37
N PHE A 308 -4.59 -17.48 -4.71
CA PHE A 308 -5.38 -16.44 -5.35
C PHE A 308 -4.58 -15.69 -6.44
N SER A 309 -5.26 -15.39 -7.54
CA SER A 309 -4.73 -14.57 -8.63
C SER A 309 -5.73 -13.48 -9.02
N HIS A 310 -5.31 -12.21 -8.87
CA HIS A 310 -6.09 -11.07 -9.36
C HIS A 310 -6.40 -11.18 -10.85
N ALA A 311 -5.45 -11.66 -11.65
CA ALA A 311 -5.64 -11.79 -13.09
C ALA A 311 -6.71 -12.84 -13.43
N ASP A 312 -6.80 -13.91 -12.64
CA ASP A 312 -7.74 -15.01 -12.85
C ASP A 312 -9.16 -14.58 -12.50
N LEU A 313 -9.33 -13.93 -11.33
CA LEU A 313 -10.61 -13.35 -10.93
C LEU A 313 -11.08 -12.28 -11.93
N PHE A 314 -10.17 -11.42 -12.41
CA PHE A 314 -10.49 -10.45 -13.46
C PHE A 314 -10.98 -11.12 -14.74
N ARG A 315 -10.28 -12.17 -15.23
CA ARG A 315 -10.71 -12.91 -16.41
C ARG A 315 -12.08 -13.55 -16.23
N ARG A 316 -12.32 -14.19 -15.08
CA ARG A 316 -13.63 -14.77 -14.71
C ARG A 316 -14.73 -13.69 -14.73
N ALA A 317 -14.48 -12.56 -14.09
CA ALA A 317 -15.44 -11.46 -14.01
C ALA A 317 -15.79 -10.89 -15.40
N ARG A 318 -14.78 -10.67 -16.24
CA ARG A 318 -14.97 -10.20 -17.62
C ARG A 318 -15.80 -11.18 -18.44
N THR A 319 -15.46 -12.48 -18.41
CA THR A 319 -16.21 -13.51 -19.15
C THR A 319 -17.66 -13.60 -18.67
N ALA A 320 -17.90 -13.51 -17.36
CA ALA A 320 -19.24 -13.50 -16.80
C ALA A 320 -20.05 -12.28 -17.28
N HIS A 321 -19.42 -11.10 -17.28
CA HIS A 321 -20.02 -9.87 -17.81
C HIS A 321 -20.37 -9.98 -19.30
N GLU A 322 -19.42 -10.38 -20.15
CA GLU A 322 -19.64 -10.53 -21.60
C GLU A 322 -20.78 -11.52 -21.91
N ARG A 323 -20.88 -12.62 -21.15
CA ARG A 323 -21.97 -13.59 -21.26
C ARG A 323 -23.32 -12.99 -20.90
N LYS A 324 -23.40 -12.24 -19.80
CA LYS A 324 -24.64 -11.57 -19.36
C LYS A 324 -25.05 -10.48 -20.36
N LEU A 325 -24.10 -9.67 -20.82
CA LEU A 325 -24.33 -8.63 -21.83
C LEU A 325 -24.87 -9.23 -23.13
N ARG A 326 -24.26 -10.31 -23.64
CA ARG A 326 -24.72 -10.99 -24.85
C ARG A 326 -26.19 -11.42 -24.73
N ARG A 327 -26.58 -12.02 -23.59
CA ARG A 327 -27.97 -12.44 -23.34
C ARG A 327 -28.96 -11.28 -23.24
N ALA A 328 -28.51 -10.08 -22.88
CA ALA A 328 -29.38 -8.91 -22.74
C ALA A 328 -29.61 -8.18 -24.08
N VAL A 329 -28.72 -8.35 -25.06
CA VAL A 329 -28.78 -7.69 -26.38
C VAL A 329 -29.24 -8.62 -27.51
N THR A 330 -29.58 -9.87 -27.19
CA THR A 330 -30.15 -10.89 -28.10
C THR A 330 -31.50 -11.33 -27.60
#